data_AF-A0A369CCH0-F1
#
_entry.id   AF-A0A369CCH0-F1
#
_cell.length_a   1.000
_cell.length_b   1.000
_cell.length_c   1.000
_cell.angle_alpha   90.00
_cell.angle_beta   90.00
_cell.angle_gamma   90.00
#
_symmetry.space_group_name_H-M   'P 1'
#
loop_
_entity.id
_entity.type
_entity.pdbx_description
1 polymer ?
#
loop_
_entity_poly.entity_id
_entity_poly.type
_entity_poly.pdbx_seq_one_letter_code
_entity_poly.pdbx_strand_id
1 'polypeptide(L)'
;MDQQTETTPAAAGPKPGWNNAARLFALSFLLWLLLTGSLAPAELAAGLLVAAAAATLSHPRITLLTGLRLTPAAPLHLLAYLGVFAAALVRANLDVARRVLSPALPIHPGVVQIRTGLRSELGRLLLANSITLTPGTLTVDVEEDRLLVHWISLPAGADVEAATRAIAEPFERHLSGFLE
;
A
#
# COMPACT_ATOMS: atom_id res chain seq x y z
N MET A 1 -10.01 1.62 -41.80
CA MET A 1 -9.92 2.80 -40.91
C MET A 1 -9.18 2.31 -39.68
N ASP A 2 -7.87 2.21 -39.85
CA ASP A 2 -6.95 1.56 -38.93
C ASP A 2 -6.61 2.54 -37.80
N GLN A 3 -7.10 2.26 -36.58
CA GLN A 3 -6.62 2.95 -35.40
C GLN A 3 -5.38 2.23 -34.90
N GLN A 4 -4.24 2.86 -35.15
CA GLN A 4 -2.94 2.51 -34.60
C GLN A 4 -3.02 2.51 -33.07
N THR A 5 -2.76 1.36 -32.47
CA THR A 5 -2.35 1.23 -31.08
C THR A 5 -0.97 1.91 -30.93
N GLU A 6 -0.96 3.19 -30.61
CA GLU A 6 0.24 3.87 -30.13
C GLU A 6 0.61 3.28 -28.76
N THR A 7 1.45 2.26 -28.76
CA THR A 7 2.20 1.83 -27.59
C THR A 7 3.17 2.95 -27.23
N THR A 8 2.72 3.87 -26.38
CA THR A 8 3.62 4.82 -25.71
C THR A 8 4.73 3.99 -25.06
N PRO A 9 6.01 4.21 -25.41
CA PRO A 9 7.10 3.45 -24.81
C PRO A 9 7.10 3.74 -23.31
N ALA A 10 6.92 2.69 -22.51
CA ALA A 10 7.00 2.76 -21.06
C ALA A 10 8.28 3.50 -20.69
N ALA A 11 8.14 4.67 -20.06
CA ALA A 11 9.26 5.50 -19.62
C ALA A 11 10.23 4.61 -18.85
N ALA A 12 11.49 4.56 -19.28
CA ALA A 12 12.51 3.76 -18.64
C ALA A 12 12.60 4.18 -17.17
N GLY A 13 12.13 3.29 -16.28
CA GLY A 13 12.15 3.52 -14.84
C GLY A 13 13.57 3.86 -14.35
N PRO A 14 13.71 4.62 -13.27
CA PRO A 14 15.02 5.05 -12.77
C PRO A 14 15.93 3.82 -12.58
N LYS A 15 17.15 3.91 -13.11
CA LYS A 15 18.13 2.82 -13.04
C LYS A 15 18.33 2.44 -11.57
N PRO A 16 18.19 1.15 -11.19
CA PRO A 16 18.29 0.76 -9.80
C PRO A 16 19.70 1.06 -9.29
N GLY A 17 19.80 1.98 -8.34
CA GLY A 17 21.08 2.28 -7.67
C GLY A 17 21.47 1.15 -6.73
N TRP A 18 22.77 0.99 -6.46
CA TRP A 18 23.30 -0.02 -5.51
C TRP A 18 22.63 0.04 -4.12
N ASN A 19 22.13 1.22 -3.75
CA ASN A 19 21.35 1.43 -2.52
C ASN A 19 20.09 0.55 -2.45
N ASN A 20 19.45 0.23 -3.58
CA ASN A 20 18.26 -0.63 -3.62
C ASN A 20 18.62 -2.09 -3.34
N ALA A 21 19.76 -2.58 -3.85
CA ALA A 21 20.25 -3.93 -3.53
C ALA A 21 20.54 -4.08 -2.03
N ALA A 22 21.18 -3.08 -1.42
CA ALA A 22 21.45 -3.08 0.01
C ALA A 22 20.16 -3.05 0.86
N ARG A 23 19.17 -2.23 0.46
CA ARG A 23 17.85 -2.19 1.12
C ARG A 23 17.10 -3.51 0.99
N LEU A 24 17.10 -4.12 -0.19
CA LEU A 24 16.51 -5.44 -0.43
C LEU A 24 17.17 -6.50 0.43
N PHE A 25 18.50 -6.54 0.43
CA PHE A 25 19.25 -7.46 1.27
C PHE A 25 18.89 -7.31 2.74
N ALA A 26 18.90 -6.09 3.27
CA ALA A 26 18.56 -5.82 4.67
C ALA A 26 17.12 -6.23 5.00
N LEU A 27 16.16 -5.90 4.12
CA LEU A 27 14.75 -6.24 4.32
C LEU A 27 14.52 -7.76 4.25
N SER A 28 15.10 -8.44 3.26
CA SER A 28 14.99 -9.89 3.09
C SER A 28 15.66 -10.64 4.24
N PHE A 29 16.83 -10.17 4.71
CA PHE A 29 17.51 -10.77 5.85
C PHE A 29 16.72 -10.56 7.15
N LEU A 30 16.19 -9.35 7.38
CA LEU A 30 15.32 -9.09 8.52
C LEU A 30 14.06 -9.97 8.48
N LEU A 31 13.44 -10.10 7.31
CA LEU A 31 12.29 -10.99 7.11
C LEU A 31 12.65 -12.45 7.39
N TRP A 32 13.83 -12.91 6.96
CA TRP A 32 14.33 -14.25 7.28
C TRP A 32 14.42 -14.48 8.78
N LEU A 33 15.06 -13.57 9.52
CA LEU A 33 15.18 -13.69 10.98
C LEU A 33 13.82 -13.67 11.68
N LEU A 34 12.88 -12.87 11.19
CA LEU A 34 11.53 -12.81 11.73
C LEU A 34 10.75 -14.11 11.46
N LEU A 35 11.00 -14.75 10.32
CA LEU A 35 10.37 -16.01 9.93
C LEU A 35 10.93 -17.20 10.70
N THR A 36 12.26 -17.27 10.87
CA THR A 36 12.92 -18.39 11.57
C THR A 36 12.89 -18.22 13.08
N GLY A 37 12.80 -16.99 13.59
CA GLY A 37 12.75 -16.69 15.02
C GLY A 37 13.98 -17.14 15.80
N SER A 38 15.10 -17.42 15.11
CA SER A 38 16.30 -18.05 15.67
C SER A 38 17.55 -17.28 15.27
N LEU A 39 18.46 -17.12 16.24
CA LEU A 39 19.77 -16.49 16.06
C LEU A 39 20.90 -17.53 16.00
N ALA A 40 20.57 -18.80 15.71
CA ALA A 40 21.57 -19.84 15.55
C ALA A 40 22.53 -19.51 14.39
N PRO A 41 23.84 -19.80 14.48
CA PRO A 41 24.80 -19.49 13.42
C PRO A 41 24.43 -20.08 12.05
N ALA A 42 23.80 -21.26 12.03
CA ALA A 42 23.32 -21.89 10.81
C ALA A 42 22.21 -21.05 10.12
N GLU A 43 21.28 -20.50 10.90
CA GLU A 43 20.19 -19.66 10.40
C GLU A 43 20.69 -18.31 9.91
N LEU A 44 21.68 -17.73 10.60
CA LEU A 44 22.34 -16.51 10.15
C LEU A 44 23.05 -16.72 8.81
N ALA A 45 23.80 -17.82 8.67
CA ALA A 45 24.51 -18.15 7.44
C ALA A 45 23.54 -18.42 6.28
N ALA A 46 22.49 -19.21 6.52
CA ALA A 46 21.46 -19.47 5.52
C ALA A 46 20.73 -18.18 5.10
N GLY A 47 20.34 -17.35 6.07
CA GLY A 47 19.68 -16.07 5.81
C GLY A 47 20.54 -15.11 5.01
N LEU A 48 21.84 -15.00 5.31
CA LEU A 48 22.78 -14.18 4.54
C LEU A 48 22.86 -14.62 3.08
N LEU A 49 22.97 -15.94 2.84
CA LEU A 49 23.03 -16.50 1.49
C LEU A 49 21.72 -16.25 0.72
N VAL A 50 20.57 -16.52 1.34
CA VAL A 50 19.26 -16.33 0.72
C VAL A 50 18.98 -14.86 0.44
N ALA A 51 19.28 -13.96 1.39
CA ALA A 51 19.10 -12.52 1.20
C ALA A 51 20.02 -11.97 0.11
N ALA A 52 21.28 -12.45 0.02
CA ALA A 52 22.21 -12.05 -1.04
C ALA A 52 21.73 -12.54 -2.42
N ALA A 53 21.26 -13.79 -2.51
CA ALA A 53 20.68 -14.33 -3.73
C ALA A 53 19.43 -13.54 -4.15
N ALA A 54 18.53 -13.25 -3.22
CA ALA A 54 17.32 -12.47 -3.49
C ALA A 54 17.65 -11.06 -3.98
N ALA A 55 18.59 -10.37 -3.30
CA ALA A 55 19.02 -9.03 -3.67
C ALA A 55 19.67 -8.99 -5.06
N THR A 56 20.57 -9.92 -5.37
CA THR A 56 21.28 -9.96 -6.67
C THR A 56 20.36 -10.33 -7.84
N LEU A 57 19.50 -11.33 -7.65
CA LEU A 57 18.54 -11.77 -8.68
C LEU A 57 17.46 -10.73 -8.96
N SER A 58 17.06 -9.97 -7.94
CA SER A 58 15.92 -9.04 -8.03
C SER A 58 16.32 -7.58 -8.24
N HIS A 59 17.61 -7.24 -8.07
CA HIS A 59 18.14 -5.89 -8.24
C HIS A 59 17.71 -5.19 -9.54
N PRO A 60 17.67 -5.85 -10.73
CA PRO A 60 17.32 -5.17 -11.98
C PRO A 60 15.84 -4.79 -12.09
N ARG A 61 14.97 -5.36 -11.25
CA ARG A 61 13.51 -5.33 -11.45
C ARG A 61 12.73 -4.57 -10.37
N ILE A 62 13.35 -4.25 -9.23
CA ILE A 62 12.63 -3.66 -8.10
C ILE A 62 12.99 -2.19 -7.92
N THR A 63 12.12 -1.34 -8.46
CA THR A 63 12.12 0.12 -8.22
C THR A 63 11.20 0.50 -7.05
N LEU A 64 10.33 -0.40 -6.60
CA LEU A 64 9.32 -0.15 -5.56
C LEU A 64 9.90 0.40 -4.24
N LEU A 65 11.14 0.03 -3.88
CA LEU A 65 11.78 0.51 -2.64
C LEU A 65 12.47 1.87 -2.77
N THR A 66 12.41 2.51 -3.95
CA THR A 66 13.04 3.81 -4.19
C THR A 66 12.33 4.92 -3.41
N GLY A 67 11.02 4.79 -3.17
CA GLY A 67 10.21 5.75 -2.42
C GLY A 67 10.30 5.66 -0.89
N LEU A 68 11.03 4.69 -0.34
CA LEU A 68 11.20 4.53 1.12
C LEU A 68 12.16 5.58 1.67
N ARG A 69 11.65 6.44 2.57
CA ARG A 69 12.47 7.31 3.42
C ARG A 69 12.83 6.58 4.70
N LEU A 70 14.02 5.98 4.74
CA LEU A 70 14.60 5.42 5.97
C LEU A 70 15.11 6.55 6.87
N THR A 71 14.20 7.30 7.48
CA THR A 71 14.53 8.22 8.56
C THR A 71 14.55 7.46 9.90
N PRO A 72 15.31 7.90 10.91
CA PRO A 72 15.27 7.29 12.24
C PRO A 72 13.87 7.27 12.88
N ALA A 73 12.99 8.19 12.45
CA ALA A 73 11.59 8.27 12.87
C ALA A 73 10.65 7.35 12.07
N ALA A 74 11.10 6.73 10.97
CA ALA A 74 10.25 5.89 10.12
C ALA A 74 9.58 4.73 10.88
N PRO A 75 10.25 4.01 11.82
CA PRO A 75 9.59 2.97 12.60
C PRO A 75 8.45 3.51 13.47
N LEU A 76 8.58 4.74 14.00
CA LEU A 76 7.54 5.37 14.80
C LEU A 76 6.33 5.75 13.96
N HIS A 77 6.54 6.32 12.77
CA HIS A 77 5.46 6.61 11.83
C HIS A 77 4.77 5.34 11.33
N LEU A 78 5.52 4.26 11.08
CA LEU A 78 4.96 2.96 10.72
C LEU A 78 4.09 2.39 11.85
N LEU A 79 4.55 2.47 13.10
CA LEU A 79 3.78 1.98 14.25
C LEU A 79 2.50 2.81 14.46
N ALA A 80 2.58 4.14 14.33
CA ALA A 80 1.42 5.02 14.38
C ALA A 80 0.41 4.71 13.26
N TYR A 81 0.90 4.53 12.02
CA TYR A 81 0.11 4.08 10.89
C TYR A 81 -0.61 2.75 11.18
N LEU A 82 0.12 1.74 11.67
CA LEU A 82 -0.45 0.43 12.00
C LEU A 82 -1.54 0.53 13.08
N GLY A 83 -1.35 1.38 14.09
CA GLY A 83 -2.36 1.61 15.13
C GLY A 83 -3.63 2.25 14.59
N VAL A 84 -3.50 3.29 13.76
CA VAL A 84 -4.65 3.94 13.10
C VAL A 84 -5.34 2.98 12.14
N PHE A 85 -4.57 2.23 11.37
CA PHE A 85 -5.07 1.22 10.45
C PHE A 85 -5.85 0.11 11.17
N ALA A 86 -5.31 -0.44 12.26
CA ALA A 86 -6.00 -1.46 13.06
C ALA A 86 -7.32 -0.92 13.64
N ALA A 87 -7.34 0.32 14.14
CA ALA A 87 -8.56 0.94 14.65
C ALA A 87 -9.62 1.14 13.55
N ALA A 88 -9.20 1.62 12.37
CA ALA A 88 -10.07 1.78 11.20
C ALA A 88 -10.63 0.43 10.73
N LEU A 89 -9.77 -0.59 10.66
CA LEU A 89 -10.12 -1.96 10.29
C LEU A 89 -11.19 -2.55 11.22
N VAL A 90 -11.01 -2.43 12.54
CA VAL A 90 -11.99 -2.94 13.52
C VAL A 90 -13.33 -2.20 13.38
N ARG A 91 -13.32 -0.87 13.30
CA ARG A 91 -14.55 -0.07 13.16
C ARG A 91 -15.31 -0.40 11.89
N ALA A 92 -14.62 -0.52 10.77
CA ALA A 92 -15.22 -0.86 9.49
C ALA A 92 -15.79 -2.29 9.50
N ASN A 93 -15.12 -3.26 10.14
CA ASN A 93 -15.63 -4.63 10.23
C ASN A 93 -16.93 -4.70 11.04
N LEU A 94 -17.00 -3.93 12.13
CA LEU A 94 -18.22 -3.80 12.92
C LEU A 94 -19.35 -3.13 12.14
N ASP A 95 -19.05 -2.10 11.33
CA ASP A 95 -20.04 -1.44 10.47
C ASP A 95 -20.62 -2.40 9.42
N VAL A 96 -19.75 -3.15 8.73
CA VAL A 96 -20.18 -4.16 7.76
C VAL A 96 -20.98 -5.27 8.45
N ALA A 97 -20.54 -5.76 9.61
CA ALA A 97 -21.30 -6.76 10.36
C ALA A 97 -22.72 -6.28 10.72
N ARG A 98 -22.86 -5.01 11.15
CA ARG A 98 -24.19 -4.41 11.42
C ARG A 98 -25.06 -4.33 10.18
N ARG A 99 -24.48 -4.00 9.02
CA ARG A 99 -25.23 -3.92 7.74
C ARG A 99 -25.71 -5.30 7.29
N VAL A 100 -24.87 -6.33 7.40
CA VAL A 100 -25.22 -7.71 7.02
C VAL A 100 -26.30 -8.28 7.93
N LEU A 101 -26.27 -7.97 9.23
CA LEU A 101 -27.28 -8.40 10.20
C LEU A 101 -28.59 -7.61 10.12
N SER A 102 -28.59 -6.45 9.45
CA SER A 102 -29.78 -5.63 9.30
C SER A 102 -30.70 -6.21 8.21
N PRO A 103 -31.97 -6.55 8.51
CA PRO A 103 -32.90 -7.08 7.53
C PRO A 103 -33.24 -6.07 6.42
N ALA A 104 -32.99 -4.78 6.64
CA ALA A 104 -33.20 -3.73 5.65
C ALA A 104 -32.09 -3.67 4.58
N LEU A 105 -30.93 -4.31 4.81
CA LEU A 105 -29.76 -4.32 3.93
C LEU A 105 -29.53 -2.99 3.19
N PRO A 106 -29.28 -1.88 3.92
CA PRO A 106 -29.10 -0.55 3.31
C PRO A 106 -27.75 -0.47 2.59
N ILE A 107 -27.73 -0.96 1.36
CA ILE A 107 -26.55 -1.05 0.48
C ILE A 107 -26.81 -0.14 -0.73
N HIS A 108 -25.85 0.73 -1.03
CA HIS A 108 -25.92 1.69 -2.13
C HIS A 108 -24.57 1.72 -2.82
N PRO A 109 -24.30 0.76 -3.72
CA PRO A 109 -22.99 0.61 -4.31
C PRO A 109 -22.71 1.75 -5.29
N GLY A 110 -21.45 2.12 -5.41
CA GLY A 110 -21.01 3.09 -6.42
C GLY A 110 -19.51 3.10 -6.58
N VAL A 111 -19.05 3.73 -7.66
CA VAL A 111 -17.63 3.87 -7.99
C VAL A 111 -17.27 5.34 -7.89
N VAL A 112 -16.18 5.62 -7.19
CA VAL A 112 -15.71 6.97 -6.86
C VAL A 112 -14.23 7.09 -7.19
N GLN A 113 -13.81 8.29 -7.57
CA GLN A 113 -12.40 8.59 -7.86
C GLN A 113 -11.80 9.40 -6.71
N ILE A 114 -10.71 8.92 -6.14
CA ILE A 114 -9.95 9.59 -5.08
C ILE A 114 -8.66 10.12 -5.67
N ARG A 115 -8.32 11.39 -5.43
CA ARG A 115 -7.01 11.94 -5.77
C ARG A 115 -6.09 11.89 -4.56
N THR A 116 -4.88 11.37 -4.74
CA THR A 116 -3.88 11.24 -3.69
C THR A 116 -2.72 12.20 -3.86
N GLY A 117 -2.20 12.72 -2.74
CA GLY A 117 -0.98 13.52 -2.72
C GLY A 117 0.32 12.71 -2.71
N LEU A 118 0.25 11.37 -2.61
CA LEU A 118 1.42 10.49 -2.52
C LEU A 118 2.09 10.34 -3.89
N ARG A 119 3.41 10.60 -3.97
CA ARG A 119 4.13 10.61 -5.26
C ARG A 119 4.78 9.26 -5.56
N SER A 120 5.16 8.49 -4.55
CA SER A 120 5.79 7.18 -4.72
C SER A 120 4.78 6.09 -5.06
N GLU A 121 5.21 5.18 -5.94
CA GLU A 121 4.44 3.98 -6.28
C GLU A 121 4.10 3.14 -5.05
N LEU A 122 5.05 3.00 -4.12
CA LEU A 122 4.81 2.28 -2.87
C LEU A 122 3.81 2.99 -1.95
N GLY A 123 3.85 4.32 -1.88
CA GLY A 123 2.86 5.11 -1.12
C GLY A 123 1.45 4.89 -1.66
N ARG A 124 1.28 4.99 -2.98
CA ARG A 124 0.00 4.74 -3.65
C ARG A 124 -0.48 3.30 -3.47
N LEU A 125 0.43 2.33 -3.57
CA LEU A 125 0.13 0.92 -3.33
C LEU A 125 -0.35 0.68 -1.89
N LEU A 126 0.34 1.26 -0.90
CA LEU A 126 -0.05 1.10 0.50
C LEU A 126 -1.37 1.80 0.81
N LEU A 127 -1.62 2.98 0.24
CA LEU A 127 -2.90 3.67 0.34
C LEU A 127 -4.04 2.84 -0.28
N ALA A 128 -3.84 2.34 -1.50
CA ALA A 128 -4.81 1.49 -2.19
C ALA A 128 -5.16 0.23 -1.37
N ASN A 129 -4.15 -0.43 -0.79
CA ASN A 129 -4.35 -1.58 0.09
C ASN A 129 -5.04 -1.18 1.40
N SER A 130 -4.72 -0.01 1.97
CA SER A 130 -5.39 0.49 3.16
C SER A 130 -6.89 0.67 2.94
N ILE A 131 -7.26 1.28 1.82
CA ILE A 131 -8.65 1.50 1.41
C ILE A 131 -9.35 0.16 1.17
N THR A 132 -8.73 -0.76 0.43
CA THR A 132 -9.31 -2.10 0.19
C THR A 132 -9.50 -2.89 1.48
N LEU A 133 -8.60 -2.75 2.44
CA LEU A 133 -8.68 -3.43 3.72
C LEU A 133 -9.60 -2.73 4.72
N THR A 134 -10.14 -1.55 4.45
CA THR A 134 -11.27 -0.98 5.21
C THR A 134 -12.58 -1.56 4.67
N PRO A 135 -13.28 -2.43 5.44
CA PRO A 135 -14.51 -3.06 5.02
C PRO A 135 -15.53 -2.10 4.42
N GLY A 136 -15.95 -2.42 3.20
CA GLY A 136 -16.91 -1.66 2.43
C GLY A 136 -16.31 -0.88 1.27
N THR A 137 -14.99 -0.80 1.13
CA THR A 137 -14.32 -0.22 -0.04
C THR A 137 -13.37 -1.22 -0.71
N LEU A 138 -13.16 -1.07 -2.02
CA LEU A 138 -12.25 -1.87 -2.82
C LEU A 138 -11.61 -0.95 -3.87
N THR A 139 -10.28 -0.85 -3.87
CA THR A 139 -9.57 -0.17 -4.95
C THR A 139 -9.60 -1.04 -6.20
N VAL A 140 -10.22 -0.55 -7.27
CA VAL A 140 -10.37 -1.21 -8.58
C VAL A 140 -9.14 -0.94 -9.45
N ASP A 141 -8.67 0.29 -9.45
CA ASP A 141 -7.55 0.72 -10.29
C ASP A 141 -6.75 1.84 -9.64
N VAL A 142 -5.49 1.97 -10.02
CA VAL A 142 -4.56 3.00 -9.56
C VAL A 142 -3.81 3.55 -10.76
N GLU A 143 -4.17 4.77 -11.17
CA GLU A 143 -3.54 5.50 -12.27
C GLU A 143 -2.93 6.79 -11.72
N GLU A 144 -1.60 6.88 -11.75
CA GLU A 144 -0.86 8.08 -11.32
C GLU A 144 -1.34 8.66 -9.98
N ASP A 145 -2.00 9.82 -9.94
CA ASP A 145 -2.48 10.48 -8.72
C ASP A 145 -3.93 10.07 -8.36
N ARG A 146 -4.50 9.06 -9.03
CA ARG A 146 -5.92 8.70 -8.93
C ARG A 146 -6.11 7.24 -8.55
N LEU A 147 -7.00 7.02 -7.60
CA LEU A 147 -7.47 5.70 -7.19
C LEU A 147 -8.95 5.60 -7.55
N LEU A 148 -9.30 4.58 -8.34
CA LEU A 148 -10.67 4.23 -8.62
C LEU A 148 -11.14 3.27 -7.54
N VAL A 149 -12.14 3.64 -6.76
CA VAL A 149 -12.60 2.87 -5.59
C VAL A 149 -14.07 2.49 -5.77
N HIS A 150 -14.35 1.21 -5.65
CA HIS A 150 -15.70 0.69 -5.48
C HIS A 150 -16.09 0.74 -4.00
N TRP A 151 -17.25 1.30 -3.69
CA TRP A 151 -17.78 1.42 -2.34
C TRP A 151 -19.12 0.70 -2.25
N ILE A 152 -19.28 -0.19 -1.28
CA ILE A 152 -20.49 -0.97 -1.03
C ILE A 152 -21.69 -0.10 -0.62
N SER A 153 -21.46 1.05 0.02
CA SER A 153 -22.54 1.90 0.49
C SER A 153 -22.10 3.36 0.58
N LEU A 154 -22.42 4.09 -0.47
CA LEU A 154 -22.36 5.54 -0.52
C LEU A 154 -23.64 6.11 0.11
N PRO A 155 -23.54 6.98 1.14
CA PRO A 155 -24.71 7.62 1.71
C PRO A 155 -25.39 8.51 0.66
N ALA A 156 -26.71 8.36 0.51
CA ALA A 156 -27.48 9.15 -0.45
C ALA A 156 -27.39 10.66 -0.12
N GLY A 157 -27.01 11.48 -1.11
CA GLY A 157 -26.86 12.93 -0.95
C GLY A 157 -25.59 13.38 -0.21
N ALA A 158 -24.67 12.46 0.13
CA ALA A 158 -23.38 12.84 0.66
C ALA A 158 -22.49 13.47 -0.42
N ASP A 159 -21.69 14.45 0.00
CA ASP A 159 -20.57 14.93 -0.80
C ASP A 159 -19.56 13.77 -0.94
N VAL A 160 -19.53 13.22 -2.14
CA VAL A 160 -18.69 12.07 -2.50
C VAL A 160 -17.22 12.39 -2.28
N GLU A 161 -16.78 13.62 -2.58
CA GLU A 161 -15.40 14.06 -2.42
C GLU A 161 -15.02 14.19 -0.94
N ALA A 162 -15.90 14.74 -0.10
CA ALA A 162 -15.67 14.80 1.34
C ALA A 162 -15.66 13.39 1.98
N ALA A 163 -16.56 12.51 1.56
CA ALA A 163 -16.67 11.15 2.07
C ALA A 163 -15.43 10.30 1.71
N THR A 164 -14.93 10.42 0.49
CA THR A 164 -13.70 9.73 0.06
C THR A 164 -12.45 10.29 0.72
N ARG A 165 -12.38 11.62 0.90
CA ARG A 165 -11.28 12.26 1.64
C ARG A 165 -11.21 11.78 3.08
N ALA A 166 -12.36 11.64 3.75
CA ALA A 166 -12.41 11.14 5.13
C ALA A 166 -11.86 9.70 5.27
N ILE A 167 -11.89 8.90 4.20
CA ILE A 167 -11.32 7.54 4.18
C ILE A 167 -9.82 7.60 3.89
N ALA A 168 -9.38 8.40 2.92
CA ALA A 168 -7.99 8.43 2.47
C ALA A 168 -7.07 9.25 3.40
N GLU A 169 -7.53 10.41 3.88
CA GLU A 169 -6.72 11.40 4.61
C GLU A 169 -6.04 10.83 5.87
N PRO A 170 -6.70 10.01 6.72
CA PRO A 170 -6.04 9.39 7.85
C PRO A 170 -4.84 8.53 7.45
N PHE A 171 -4.93 7.81 6.33
CA PHE A 171 -3.83 6.96 5.85
C PHE A 171 -2.73 7.80 5.19
N GLU A 172 -3.10 8.75 4.31
CA GLU A 172 -2.15 9.63 3.63
C GLU A 172 -1.27 10.43 4.60
N ARG A 173 -1.87 10.93 5.68
CA ARG A 173 -1.14 11.69 6.71
C ARG A 173 -0.02 10.88 7.35
N HIS A 174 -0.21 9.57 7.54
CA HIS A 174 0.80 8.72 8.16
C HIS A 174 1.78 8.17 7.13
N LEU A 175 1.31 7.83 5.93
CA LEU A 175 2.15 7.34 4.82
C LEU A 175 3.15 8.39 4.35
N SER A 176 2.75 9.66 4.24
CA SER A 176 3.64 10.77 3.89
C SER A 176 4.78 11.01 4.89
N GLY A 177 4.70 10.45 6.10
CA GLY A 177 5.76 10.52 7.09
C GLY A 177 6.99 9.67 6.76
N PHE A 178 6.85 8.63 5.95
CA PHE A 178 7.94 7.69 5.62
C PHE A 178 8.03 7.32 4.13
N LEU A 179 7.16 7.89 3.29
CA LEU A 179 7.11 7.72 1.83
C LEU A 179 7.01 9.09 1.16
N GLU A 180 7.74 9.32 0.07
CA GLU A 180 7.59 10.52 -0.79
C GLU A 180 6.39 10.41 -1.74
#